data_AF-A0A942NV98-F1
#
_entry.id   AF-A0A942NV98-F1
#
_cell.length_a   1.000
_cell.length_b   1.000
_cell.length_c   1.000
_cell.angle_alpha   90.00
_cell.angle_beta   90.00
_cell.angle_gamma   90.00
#
_symmetry.space_group_name_H-M   'P 1'
#
loop_
_entity.id
_entity.type
_entity.pdbx_description
1 polymer ?
#
loop_
_entity_poly.entity_id
_entity_poly.type
_entity_poly.pdbx_seq_one_letter_code
_entity_poly.pdbx_strand_id
1 'polypeptide(L)'
;MKTQTIKALTTFFLLVTINVSFGQIAPNLKSAGDFAILAATKICFDGGSTTINTLDVGLSPGFQSQITGSVIMNGGAIYAADDMAPVPK
;
A
#
# COMPACT_ATOMS: atom_id res chain seq x y z
N MET A 1 24.09 48.28 -12.26
CA MET A 1 23.95 47.56 -10.97
C MET A 1 22.50 47.38 -10.49
N LYS A 2 21.56 48.32 -10.74
CA LYS A 2 20.16 48.23 -10.25
C LYS A 2 19.34 47.05 -10.82
N THR A 3 19.66 46.56 -12.03
CA THR A 3 18.87 45.51 -12.72
C THR A 3 19.13 44.10 -12.19
N GLN A 4 20.32 43.83 -11.66
CA GLN A 4 20.65 42.51 -11.09
C GLN A 4 19.97 42.29 -9.74
N THR A 5 19.82 43.34 -8.95
CA THR A 5 19.14 43.31 -7.64
C THR A 5 17.64 43.02 -7.78
N ILE A 6 16.99 43.56 -8.83
CA ILE A 6 15.58 43.30 -9.12
C ILE A 6 15.38 41.86 -9.61
N LYS A 7 16.23 41.36 -10.53
CA LYS A 7 16.18 39.96 -10.98
C LYS A 7 16.39 38.97 -9.83
N ALA A 8 17.34 39.25 -8.93
CA ALA A 8 17.56 38.44 -7.74
C ALA A 8 16.34 38.42 -6.81
N LEU A 9 15.65 39.55 -6.65
CA LEU A 9 14.46 39.65 -5.80
C LEU A 9 13.24 38.91 -6.42
N THR A 10 13.06 39.00 -7.74
CA THR A 10 12.01 38.26 -8.45
C THR A 10 12.25 36.75 -8.43
N THR A 11 13.50 36.30 -8.58
CA THR A 11 13.86 34.88 -8.46
C THR A 11 13.70 34.37 -7.03
N PHE A 12 14.04 35.18 -6.02
CA PHE A 12 13.90 34.80 -4.61
C PHE A 12 12.41 34.63 -4.22
N PHE A 13 11.52 35.49 -4.72
CA PHE A 13 10.08 35.41 -4.44
C PHE A 13 9.40 34.23 -5.15
N LEU A 14 9.89 33.82 -6.33
CA LEU A 14 9.39 32.64 -7.05
C LEU A 14 9.84 31.30 -6.41
N LEU A 15 10.92 31.31 -5.62
CA LEU A 15 11.41 30.13 -4.87
C LEU A 15 10.76 29.96 -3.49
N VAL A 16 9.87 30.87 -3.07
CA VAL A 16 9.12 30.69 -1.81
C VAL A 16 7.97 29.71 -2.07
N THR A 17 8.27 28.41 -1.95
CA THR A 17 7.23 27.38 -1.86
C THR A 17 6.68 27.38 -0.43
N ILE A 18 5.44 27.87 -0.27
CA ILE A 18 4.75 27.84 1.01
C ILE A 18 4.25 26.42 1.22
N ASN A 19 4.91 25.65 2.09
CA ASN A 19 4.45 24.33 2.50
C ASN A 19 3.28 24.48 3.48
N VAL A 20 2.06 24.58 2.95
CA VAL A 20 0.83 24.47 3.75
C VAL A 20 0.44 23.00 3.85
N SER A 21 0.64 22.40 5.03
CA SER A 21 0.14 21.05 5.30
C SER A 21 -1.33 21.14 5.69
N PHE A 22 -2.23 20.95 4.74
CA PHE A 22 -3.58 20.50 5.06
C PHE A 22 -3.44 19.04 5.46
N GLY A 23 -3.75 18.70 6.72
CA GLY A 23 -3.66 17.32 7.19
C GLY A 23 -4.32 16.39 6.18
N GLN A 24 -3.55 15.49 5.60
CA GLN A 24 -4.05 14.58 4.57
C GLN A 24 -5.09 13.66 5.23
N ILE A 25 -6.35 13.77 4.81
CA ILE A 25 -7.37 12.81 5.22
C ILE A 25 -6.97 11.47 4.60
N ALA A 26 -6.70 10.48 5.45
CA ALA A 26 -6.39 9.13 4.99
C ALA A 26 -7.58 8.55 4.22
N PRO A 27 -7.35 7.84 3.10
CA PRO A 27 -8.43 7.18 2.38
C PRO A 27 -9.10 6.13 3.28
N ASN A 28 -10.44 6.06 3.22
CA ASN A 28 -11.18 5.00 3.91
C ASN A 28 -11.05 3.68 3.14
N LEU A 29 -10.30 2.73 3.69
CA LEU A 29 -10.04 1.43 3.07
C LEU A 29 -11.19 0.42 3.25
N LYS A 30 -12.16 0.69 4.13
CA LYS A 30 -13.21 -0.27 4.52
C LYS A 30 -12.58 -1.63 4.84
N SER A 31 -13.13 -2.74 4.32
CA SER A 31 -12.61 -4.09 4.51
C SER A 31 -11.25 -4.34 3.87
N ALA A 32 -10.78 -3.50 2.93
CA ALA A 32 -9.44 -3.63 2.40
C ALA A 32 -8.36 -3.30 3.46
N GLY A 33 -8.74 -2.61 4.54
CA GLY A 33 -7.85 -2.32 5.68
C GLY A 33 -7.47 -3.55 6.51
N ASP A 34 -8.18 -4.67 6.36
CA ASP A 34 -7.91 -5.91 7.08
C ASP A 34 -6.78 -6.75 6.44
N PHE A 35 -6.35 -6.36 5.23
CA PHE A 35 -5.37 -7.10 4.43
C PHE A 35 -4.02 -6.38 4.39
N ALA A 36 -2.94 -7.11 4.66
CA ALA A 36 -1.58 -6.67 4.37
C ALA A 36 -1.29 -6.67 2.87
N ILE A 37 -1.83 -7.65 2.16
CA ILE A 37 -1.68 -7.80 0.70
C ILE A 37 -3.05 -8.14 0.13
N LEU A 38 -3.50 -7.34 -0.83
CA LEU A 38 -4.71 -7.59 -1.60
C LEU A 38 -4.37 -7.48 -3.09
N ALA A 39 -4.58 -8.55 -3.85
CA ALA A 39 -4.27 -8.59 -5.28
C ALA A 39 -5.42 -9.22 -6.08
N ALA A 40 -5.41 -8.97 -7.39
CA ALA A 40 -6.43 -9.50 -8.31
C ALA A 40 -5.98 -10.74 -9.09
N THR A 41 -4.69 -10.85 -9.41
CA THR A 41 -4.20 -11.80 -10.43
C THR A 41 -3.27 -12.88 -9.89
N LYS A 42 -2.22 -12.49 -9.15
CA LYS A 42 -1.23 -13.42 -8.61
C LYS A 42 -0.53 -12.79 -7.40
N ILE A 43 -0.15 -13.62 -6.43
CA ILE A 43 0.76 -13.24 -5.34
C ILE A 43 1.94 -14.22 -5.36
N CYS A 44 3.17 -13.73 -5.29
CA CYS A 44 4.36 -14.55 -5.27
C CYS A 44 5.29 -14.13 -4.13
N PHE A 45 5.61 -15.07 -3.24
CA PHE A 45 6.54 -14.90 -2.14
C PHE A 45 7.89 -15.53 -2.52
N ASP A 46 8.80 -14.74 -3.07
CA ASP A 46 10.10 -15.21 -3.57
C ASP A 46 11.25 -15.12 -2.54
N GLY A 47 11.00 -14.50 -1.39
CA GLY A 47 11.95 -14.45 -0.27
C GLY A 47 12.13 -15.81 0.39
N GLY A 48 13.36 -16.11 0.85
CA GLY A 48 13.67 -17.37 1.56
C GLY A 48 12.83 -17.59 2.83
N SER A 49 12.31 -16.53 3.45
CA SER A 49 11.24 -16.58 4.44
C SER A 49 10.47 -15.27 4.42
N THR A 50 9.23 -15.29 3.92
CA THR A 50 8.32 -14.14 4.04
C THR A 50 7.41 -14.35 5.24
N THR A 51 7.35 -13.39 6.17
CA THR A 51 6.43 -13.43 7.32
C THR A 51 5.46 -12.25 7.25
N ILE A 52 4.16 -12.53 7.36
CA ILE A 52 3.12 -11.51 7.46
C ILE A 52 2.55 -11.57 8.87
N ASN A 53 2.60 -10.43 9.57
CA ASN A 53 2.12 -10.31 10.94
C ASN A 53 0.76 -9.62 10.98
N THR A 54 -0.16 -10.17 11.77
CA THR A 54 -1.41 -9.54 12.25
C THR A 54 -2.51 -9.32 11.21
N LEU A 55 -2.19 -9.24 9.92
CA LEU A 55 -3.16 -8.96 8.84
C LEU A 55 -3.23 -10.09 7.82
N ASP A 56 -4.29 -10.06 7.01
CA ASP A 56 -4.63 -11.11 6.07
C ASP A 56 -4.00 -10.92 4.68
N VAL A 57 -3.99 -11.98 3.88
CA VAL A 57 -3.63 -11.96 2.45
C VAL A 57 -4.85 -12.34 1.64
N GLY A 58 -5.21 -11.51 0.67
CA GLY A 58 -6.37 -11.71 -0.19
C GLY A 58 -6.01 -11.76 -1.66
N LEU A 59 -6.50 -12.76 -2.37
CA LEU A 59 -6.48 -12.82 -3.83
C LEU A 59 -7.90 -12.98 -4.37
N SER A 60 -8.38 -12.00 -5.15
CA SER A 60 -9.69 -12.10 -5.78
C SER A 60 -9.76 -11.22 -7.04
N PRO A 61 -10.20 -11.75 -8.20
CA PRO A 61 -10.91 -13.04 -8.39
C PRO A 61 -10.01 -14.27 -8.57
N GLY A 62 -8.69 -14.15 -8.37
CA GLY A 62 -7.76 -15.27 -8.52
C GLY A 62 -7.94 -16.40 -7.50
N PHE A 63 -7.31 -17.54 -7.79
CA PHE A 63 -7.39 -18.79 -7.04
C PHE A 63 -6.18 -19.04 -6.16
N GLN A 64 -6.34 -19.88 -5.14
CA GLN A 64 -5.27 -20.19 -4.18
C GLN A 64 -4.01 -20.73 -4.86
N SER A 65 -4.18 -21.47 -5.97
CA SER A 65 -3.07 -21.96 -6.81
C SER A 65 -2.18 -20.86 -7.43
N GLN A 66 -2.67 -19.62 -7.49
CA GLN A 66 -1.94 -18.46 -7.98
C GLN A 66 -1.21 -17.71 -6.85
N ILE A 67 -1.36 -18.15 -5.60
CA ILE A 67 -0.55 -17.72 -4.47
C ILE A 67 0.62 -18.70 -4.36
N THR A 68 1.80 -18.28 -4.80
CA THR A 68 2.99 -19.15 -4.90
C THR A 68 4.10 -18.69 -3.97
N GLY A 69 4.98 -19.61 -3.58
CA GLY A 69 6.14 -19.30 -2.73
C GLY A 69 5.92 -19.66 -1.26
N SER A 70 6.88 -19.28 -0.40
CA SER A 70 6.87 -19.63 1.03
C SER A 70 6.50 -18.42 1.88
N VAL A 71 5.38 -18.53 2.60
CA VAL A 71 4.89 -17.49 3.52
C VAL A 71 4.51 -18.10 4.86
N ILE A 72 4.88 -17.41 5.94
CA ILE A 72 4.47 -17.70 7.31
C ILE A 72 3.45 -16.64 7.71
N MET A 73 2.23 -17.07 8.04
CA MET A 73 1.18 -16.19 8.57
C MET A 73 1.25 -16.20 10.10
N ASN A 74 1.53 -15.05 10.71
CA ASN A 74 1.55 -14.89 12.16
C ASN A 74 0.37 -14.01 12.61
N GLY A 75 -0.76 -14.64 12.88
CA GLY A 75 -1.98 -13.96 13.35
C GLY A 75 -2.96 -13.53 12.27
N GLY A 76 -2.73 -13.93 11.01
CA GLY A 76 -3.64 -13.72 9.87
C GLY A 76 -3.88 -15.00 9.07
N ALA A 77 -4.65 -14.91 8.00
CA ALA A 77 -4.97 -16.00 7.09
C ALA A 77 -4.81 -15.59 5.62
N ILE A 78 -4.77 -16.60 4.75
CA ILE A 78 -4.77 -16.42 3.30
C ILE A 78 -6.17 -16.77 2.80
N TYR A 79 -6.72 -15.90 1.94
CA TYR A 79 -8.01 -16.09 1.29
C TYR A 79 -7.88 -15.94 -0.22
N ALA A 80 -8.45 -16.89 -0.95
CA ALA A 80 -8.61 -16.85 -2.40
C ALA A 80 -10.09 -16.98 -2.80
N ALA A 81 -10.40 -16.69 -4.06
CA ALA A 81 -11.78 -16.70 -4.54
C ALA A 81 -12.40 -18.11 -4.61
N ASP A 82 -11.58 -19.16 -4.72
CA ASP A 82 -12.01 -20.56 -4.73
C ASP A 82 -11.99 -21.23 -3.35
N ASP A 83 -11.59 -20.51 -2.30
CA ASP A 83 -11.67 -21.04 -0.95
C ASP A 83 -13.14 -21.28 -0.57
N MET A 84 -13.38 -22.41 0.10
CA MET A 84 -14.70 -22.68 0.66
C MET A 84 -15.06 -21.54 1.61
N ALA A 85 -16.28 -21.02 1.47
CA ALA A 85 -16.73 -19.81 2.15
C ALA A 85 -16.24 -19.79 3.61
N PRO A 86 -15.58 -18.70 4.04
CA PRO A 86 -14.97 -18.64 5.35
C PRO A 86 -16.04 -18.90 6.42
N VAL A 87 -15.75 -19.86 7.29
CA VAL A 87 -16.57 -20.08 8.48
C VAL A 87 -16.46 -18.81 9.33
N PRO A 88 -17.57 -18.17 9.73
CA PRO A 88 -17.53 -16.98 10.56
C PRO A 88 -16.71 -17.27 11.82
N LYS A 89 -15.78 -16.36 12.16
CA LYS A 89 -15.04 -16.39 13.42
C LYS A 89 -15.96 -16.10 14.60
#